data_AF-A0A372RHL4-F1
#
_entry.id   AF-A0A372RHL4-F1
#
_cell.length_a   1.000
_cell.length_b   1.000
_cell.length_c   1.000
_cell.angle_alpha   90.00
_cell.angle_beta   90.00
_cell.angle_gamma   90.00
#
_symmetry.space_group_name_H-M   'P 1'
#
loop_
_entity.id
_entity.type
_entity.pdbx_description
1 polymer ?
#
loop_
_entity_poly.entity_id
_entity_poly.type
_entity_poly.pdbx_seq_one_letter_code
_entity_poly.pdbx_strand_id
1 'polypeptide(L)'
;MALSQKKRFTFFGSPPMSPILSPTKNLSTYFSQEDKLPNIDDARKAVDNLERLVVAAEAYRDLISKLSKASKTFSKTLKEYGNSKGMDNVHVMCFQTTSQFYENHNEIQSKLNKALQKDFDSIQKFWDKYSKRVTKDEKAHNDYVGDLDKQLKKMGKDYEKKTKKESKSSLESHNVSFYHLNYLLVFFSY
;
A
#
# COMPACT_ATOMS: atom_id res chain seq x y z
N MET A 1 -52.23 19.34 -50.32
CA MET A 1 -51.78 17.95 -50.19
C MET A 1 -50.29 17.96 -49.86
N ALA A 2 -49.90 17.54 -48.66
CA ALA A 2 -48.50 17.40 -48.27
C ALA A 2 -48.22 15.90 -48.08
N LEU A 3 -47.31 15.33 -48.88
CA LEU A 3 -46.84 13.97 -48.75
C LEU A 3 -45.45 13.97 -48.11
N SER A 4 -45.39 13.48 -46.88
CA SER A 4 -44.18 13.27 -46.09
C SER A 4 -43.27 12.22 -46.74
N GLN A 5 -42.03 12.59 -47.03
CA GLN A 5 -41.02 11.67 -47.55
C GLN A 5 -40.51 10.74 -46.43
N LYS A 6 -40.77 9.44 -46.58
CA LYS A 6 -40.19 8.35 -45.78
C LYS A 6 -38.66 8.35 -45.91
N LYS A 7 -37.95 8.56 -44.80
CA LYS A 7 -36.52 8.23 -44.70
C LYS A 7 -36.37 6.70 -44.65
N ARG A 8 -35.77 6.14 -45.69
CA ARG A 8 -35.34 4.74 -45.77
C ARG A 8 -34.05 4.61 -44.96
N PHE A 9 -34.12 3.93 -43.81
CA PHE A 9 -32.93 3.55 -43.04
C PHE A 9 -32.19 2.44 -43.80
N THR A 10 -30.94 2.67 -44.19
CA THR A 10 -30.01 1.66 -44.67
C THR A 10 -29.36 0.98 -43.46
N PHE A 11 -29.51 -0.35 -43.36
CA PHE A 11 -29.05 -1.14 -42.20
C PHE A 11 -27.68 -1.82 -42.40
N PHE A 12 -26.99 -1.59 -43.52
CA PHE A 12 -25.65 -2.16 -43.73
C PHE A 12 -24.77 -1.17 -44.50
N GLY A 13 -24.10 -0.28 -43.76
CA GLY A 13 -22.94 0.47 -44.21
C GLY A 13 -21.72 -0.05 -43.46
N SER A 14 -20.69 -0.48 -44.19
CA SER A 14 -19.43 -1.00 -43.67
C SER A 14 -18.82 -0.07 -42.60
N PRO A 15 -18.19 -0.61 -41.54
CA PRO A 15 -17.57 0.24 -40.51
C PRO A 15 -16.40 1.04 -41.10
N PRO A 16 -16.25 2.33 -40.76
CA PRO A 16 -15.01 3.04 -41.03
C PRO A 16 -13.88 2.37 -40.24
N MET A 17 -12.75 2.12 -40.91
CA MET A 17 -11.51 1.62 -40.31
C MET A 17 -11.23 2.36 -39.00
N SER A 18 -11.25 1.63 -37.89
CA SER A 18 -10.81 2.12 -36.58
C SER A 18 -9.34 2.53 -36.65
N PRO A 19 -8.93 3.63 -35.99
CA PRO A 19 -7.53 4.00 -35.92
C PRO A 19 -6.75 2.89 -35.22
N ILE A 20 -5.58 2.55 -35.79
CA ILE A 20 -4.63 1.58 -35.25
C ILE A 20 -4.33 1.98 -33.80
N LEU A 21 -4.82 1.17 -32.86
CA LEU A 21 -4.41 1.21 -31.47
C LEU A 21 -2.91 0.93 -31.43
N SER A 22 -2.14 1.92 -30.99
CA SER A 22 -0.75 1.73 -30.60
C SER A 22 -0.66 0.55 -29.64
N PRO A 23 0.40 -0.28 -29.71
CA PRO A 23 0.48 -1.50 -28.92
C PRO A 23 0.28 -1.18 -27.44
N THR A 24 -0.71 -1.86 -26.87
CA THR A 24 -0.95 -1.99 -25.44
C THR A 24 0.40 -2.04 -24.73
N LYS A 25 0.68 -1.07 -23.86
CA LYS A 25 1.84 -1.16 -22.95
C LYS A 25 1.68 -2.47 -22.19
N ASN A 26 2.50 -3.44 -22.57
CA ASN A 26 2.50 -4.77 -22.00
C ASN A 26 2.64 -4.66 -20.48
N LEU A 27 1.89 -5.48 -19.75
CA LEU A 27 2.00 -5.69 -18.30
C LEU A 27 3.46 -5.98 -17.86
N SER A 28 4.31 -6.39 -18.82
CA SER A 28 5.76 -6.57 -18.67
C SER A 28 6.53 -5.33 -18.23
N THR A 29 6.06 -4.10 -18.51
CA THR A 29 6.82 -2.88 -18.13
C THR A 29 6.88 -2.69 -16.61
N TYR A 30 5.97 -3.30 -15.84
CA TYR A 30 6.04 -3.27 -14.37
C TYR A 30 7.24 -4.05 -13.80
N PHE A 31 7.78 -5.00 -14.57
CA PHE A 31 8.92 -5.82 -14.17
C PHE A 31 10.25 -5.32 -14.73
N SER A 32 10.25 -4.20 -15.48
CA SER A 32 11.47 -3.55 -15.98
C SER A 32 11.66 -2.20 -15.29
N GLN A 33 11.73 -2.21 -13.95
CA GLN A 33 12.38 -1.14 -13.22
C GLN A 33 13.80 -1.61 -12.90
N GLU A 34 14.76 -0.99 -13.59
CA GLU A 34 16.19 -1.06 -13.27
C GLU A 34 16.40 -0.87 -11.77
N ASP A 35 17.34 -1.65 -11.22
CA ASP A 35 17.75 -1.78 -9.82
C ASP A 35 18.19 -0.46 -9.16
N LYS A 36 17.26 0.49 -9.02
CA LYS A 36 17.38 1.58 -8.05
C LYS A 36 16.76 1.06 -6.78
N LEU A 37 17.60 0.76 -5.77
CA LEU A 37 17.16 0.38 -4.43
C LEU A 37 15.96 1.27 -4.05
N PRO A 38 14.80 0.67 -3.69
CA PRO A 38 13.61 1.45 -3.39
C PRO A 38 13.96 2.46 -2.31
N ASN A 39 13.65 3.74 -2.58
CA ASN A 39 13.78 4.78 -1.57
C ASN A 39 13.01 4.33 -0.33
N ILE A 40 13.62 4.45 0.86
CA ILE A 40 13.03 3.97 2.12
C ILE A 40 11.63 4.59 2.34
N ASP A 41 11.44 5.83 1.93
CA ASP A 41 10.15 6.51 1.99
C ASP A 41 9.10 5.87 1.05
N ASP A 42 9.51 5.44 -0.15
CA ASP A 42 8.63 4.75 -1.09
C ASP A 42 8.25 3.36 -0.57
N ALA A 43 9.19 2.66 0.07
CA ALA A 43 8.94 1.36 0.70
C ALA A 43 7.94 1.48 1.86
N ARG A 44 8.12 2.46 2.77
CA ARG A 44 7.17 2.73 3.86
C ARG A 44 5.79 3.08 3.33
N LYS A 45 5.72 3.95 2.33
CA LYS A 45 4.46 4.32 1.68
C LYS A 45 3.76 3.12 1.04
N ALA A 46 4.52 2.18 0.45
CA ALA A 46 3.95 0.94 -0.10
C ALA A 46 3.33 0.06 0.99
N VAL A 47 3.97 -0.04 2.16
CA VAL A 47 3.45 -0.76 3.33
C VAL A 47 2.14 -0.13 3.81
N ASP A 48 2.12 1.18 4.01
CA ASP A 48 0.93 1.93 4.44
C ASP A 48 -0.24 1.77 3.44
N ASN A 49 0.06 1.82 2.14
CA ASN A 49 -0.95 1.63 1.10
C ASN A 49 -1.54 0.22 1.12
N LEU A 50 -0.71 -0.79 1.37
CA LEU A 50 -1.17 -2.18 1.47
C LEU A 50 -2.04 -2.39 2.70
N GLU A 51 -1.69 -1.79 3.86
CA GLU A 51 -2.54 -1.80 5.05
C GLU A 51 -3.93 -1.24 4.75
N ARG A 52 -3.97 -0.04 4.15
CA ARG A 52 -5.23 0.63 3.78
C ARG A 52 -6.05 -0.22 2.81
N LEU A 53 -5.39 -0.88 1.85
CA LEU A 53 -6.05 -1.74 0.89
C LEU A 53 -6.73 -2.94 1.58
N VAL A 54 -6.06 -3.56 2.54
CA VAL A 54 -6.60 -4.70 3.32
C VAL A 54 -7.84 -4.27 4.10
N VAL A 55 -7.76 -3.12 4.80
CA VAL A 55 -8.89 -2.56 5.55
C VAL A 55 -10.07 -2.22 4.62
N ALA A 56 -9.80 -1.61 3.47
CA ALA A 56 -10.82 -1.28 2.48
C ALA A 56 -11.48 -2.53 1.89
N ALA A 57 -10.70 -3.58 1.62
CA ALA A 57 -11.21 -4.86 1.12
C ALA A 57 -12.16 -5.54 2.12
N GLU A 58 -11.82 -5.51 3.41
CA GLU A 58 -12.68 -6.03 4.48
C GLU A 58 -14.00 -5.24 4.59
N ALA A 59 -13.93 -3.91 4.58
CA ALA A 59 -15.13 -3.07 4.61
C ALA A 59 -16.02 -3.31 3.38
N TYR A 60 -15.43 -3.42 2.19
CA TYR A 60 -16.16 -3.72 0.96
C TYR A 60 -16.86 -5.08 1.03
N ARG A 61 -16.18 -6.12 1.53
CA ARG A 61 -16.76 -7.46 1.72
C ARG A 61 -18.02 -7.42 2.60
N ASP A 62 -17.97 -6.69 3.71
CA ASP A 62 -19.11 -6.54 4.62
C ASP A 62 -20.29 -5.80 3.96
N LEU A 63 -20.01 -4.68 3.28
CA LEU A 63 -21.03 -3.92 2.57
C LEU A 63 -21.73 -4.74 1.48
N ILE A 64 -20.98 -5.52 0.72
CA ILE A 64 -21.53 -6.39 -0.34
C ILE A 64 -22.40 -7.51 0.25
N SER A 65 -22.02 -8.07 1.41
CA SER A 65 -22.85 -9.04 2.12
C SER A 65 -24.19 -8.43 2.57
N LYS A 66 -24.15 -7.20 3.11
CA LYS A 66 -25.34 -6.44 3.50
C LYS A 66 -26.22 -6.12 2.29
N LEU A 67 -25.64 -5.67 1.18
CA LEU A 67 -26.34 -5.39 -0.06
C LEU A 67 -27.04 -6.62 -0.62
N SER A 68 -26.37 -7.79 -0.63
CA SER A 68 -26.99 -9.04 -1.09
C SER A 68 -28.24 -9.42 -0.28
N LYS A 69 -28.21 -9.24 1.04
CA LYS A 69 -29.37 -9.47 1.91
C LYS A 69 -30.50 -8.48 1.61
N ALA A 70 -30.18 -7.20 1.50
CA ALA A 70 -31.16 -6.15 1.19
C ALA A 70 -31.82 -6.39 -0.18
N SER A 71 -31.04 -6.68 -1.22
CA SER A 71 -31.54 -6.97 -2.57
C SER A 71 -32.45 -8.20 -2.61
N LYS A 72 -32.13 -9.27 -1.86
CA LYS A 72 -33.00 -10.44 -1.73
C LYS A 72 -34.34 -10.09 -1.08
N THR A 73 -34.31 -9.34 0.01
CA THR A 73 -35.54 -8.88 0.68
C THR A 73 -36.37 -8.01 -0.26
N PHE A 74 -35.75 -7.07 -0.95
CA PHE A 74 -36.43 -6.18 -1.89
C PHE A 74 -37.08 -6.95 -3.04
N SER A 75 -36.35 -7.89 -3.64
CA SER A 75 -36.88 -8.82 -4.65
C SER A 75 -38.11 -9.57 -4.14
N LYS A 76 -38.02 -10.18 -2.96
CA LYS A 76 -39.14 -10.91 -2.35
C LYS A 76 -40.37 -10.01 -2.14
N THR A 77 -40.18 -8.80 -1.62
CA THR A 77 -41.28 -7.85 -1.41
C THR A 77 -41.92 -7.38 -2.73
N LEU A 78 -41.13 -7.19 -3.78
CA LEU A 78 -41.64 -6.88 -5.13
C LEU A 78 -42.51 -8.01 -5.67
N LYS A 79 -42.05 -9.26 -5.51
CA LYS A 79 -42.79 -10.45 -5.94
C LYS A 79 -44.11 -10.62 -5.19
N GLU A 80 -44.08 -10.47 -3.87
CA GLU A 80 -45.25 -10.58 -3.01
C GLU A 80 -46.28 -9.49 -3.33
N TYR A 81 -45.84 -8.24 -3.48
CA TYR A 81 -46.72 -7.14 -3.85
C TYR A 81 -47.26 -7.28 -5.27
N GLY A 82 -46.40 -7.71 -6.21
CA GLY A 82 -46.77 -8.04 -7.60
C GLY A 82 -47.88 -9.08 -7.71
N ASN A 83 -48.01 -9.98 -6.73
CA ASN A 83 -49.04 -11.03 -6.70
C ASN A 83 -50.32 -10.63 -5.93
N SER A 84 -50.42 -9.36 -5.50
CA SER A 84 -51.60 -8.85 -4.79
C SER A 84 -52.77 -8.64 -5.75
N LYS A 85 -54.00 -8.85 -5.25
CA LYS A 85 -55.22 -8.63 -6.04
C LYS A 85 -55.51 -7.14 -6.21
N GLY A 86 -56.16 -6.78 -7.31
CA GLY A 86 -56.64 -5.40 -7.55
C GLY A 86 -55.64 -4.47 -8.21
N MET A 87 -54.58 -5.02 -8.83
CA MET A 87 -53.56 -4.25 -9.52
C MET A 87 -53.61 -4.46 -11.03
N ASP A 88 -53.36 -3.39 -11.79
CA ASP A 88 -53.31 -3.48 -13.25
C ASP A 88 -52.14 -4.35 -13.73
N ASN A 89 -52.38 -5.09 -14.81
CA ASN A 89 -51.43 -6.06 -15.35
C ASN A 89 -50.06 -5.44 -15.69
N VAL A 90 -50.02 -4.18 -16.10
CA VAL A 90 -48.77 -3.45 -16.38
C VAL A 90 -47.90 -3.31 -15.12
N HIS A 91 -48.51 -2.98 -13.98
CA HIS A 91 -47.80 -2.85 -12.71
C HIS A 91 -47.36 -4.21 -12.16
N VAL A 92 -48.21 -5.25 -12.30
CA VAL A 92 -47.86 -6.64 -11.97
C VAL A 92 -46.62 -7.09 -12.73
N MET A 93 -46.62 -6.94 -14.06
CA MET A 93 -45.48 -7.33 -14.91
C MET A 93 -44.22 -6.55 -14.56
N CYS A 94 -44.34 -5.25 -14.25
CA CYS A 94 -43.22 -4.42 -13.83
C CYS A 94 -42.58 -4.98 -12.55
N PHE A 95 -43.35 -5.18 -11.48
CA PHE A 95 -42.81 -5.67 -10.21
C PHE A 95 -42.25 -7.09 -10.30
N GLN A 96 -42.91 -7.99 -11.04
CA GLN A 96 -42.40 -9.34 -11.26
C GLN A 96 -41.08 -9.33 -12.04
N THR A 97 -40.98 -8.50 -13.09
CA THR A 97 -39.76 -8.36 -13.89
C THR A 97 -38.62 -7.77 -13.06
N THR A 98 -38.87 -6.72 -12.27
CA THR A 98 -37.87 -6.14 -11.37
C THR A 98 -37.46 -7.14 -10.28
N SER A 99 -38.39 -7.90 -9.71
CA SER A 99 -38.08 -8.98 -8.77
C SER A 99 -37.11 -9.99 -9.39
N GLN A 100 -37.41 -10.46 -10.61
CA GLN A 100 -36.59 -11.44 -11.31
C GLN A 100 -35.20 -10.90 -11.67
N PHE A 101 -35.09 -9.61 -12.02
CA PHE A 101 -33.80 -8.94 -12.20
C PHE A 101 -32.92 -9.08 -10.94
N TYR A 102 -33.46 -8.81 -9.75
CA TYR A 102 -32.69 -8.92 -8.51
C TYR A 102 -32.38 -10.37 -8.11
N GLU A 103 -33.24 -11.34 -8.44
CA GLU A 103 -32.95 -12.77 -8.26
C GLU A 103 -31.72 -13.18 -9.11
N ASN A 104 -31.73 -12.83 -10.41
CA ASN A 104 -30.64 -13.09 -11.34
C ASN A 104 -29.35 -12.36 -10.94
N HIS A 105 -29.47 -11.07 -10.60
CA HIS A 105 -28.35 -10.26 -10.13
C HIS A 105 -27.71 -10.89 -8.89
N ASN A 106 -28.51 -11.37 -7.94
CA ASN A 106 -28.00 -12.01 -6.73
C ASN A 106 -27.26 -13.34 -7.03
N GLU A 107 -27.67 -14.10 -8.04
CA GLU A 107 -26.94 -15.31 -8.46
C GLU A 107 -25.54 -14.96 -8.98
N ILE A 108 -25.44 -13.96 -9.85
CA ILE A 108 -24.17 -13.45 -10.38
C ILE A 108 -23.31 -12.89 -9.25
N GLN A 109 -23.89 -12.05 -8.39
CA GLN A 109 -23.22 -11.46 -7.24
C GLN A 109 -22.66 -12.53 -6.30
N SER A 110 -23.39 -13.63 -6.08
CA SER A 110 -22.92 -14.75 -5.26
C SER A 110 -21.66 -15.42 -5.83
N LYS A 111 -21.61 -15.61 -7.16
CA LYS A 111 -20.42 -16.16 -7.84
C LYS A 111 -19.23 -15.20 -7.72
N LEU A 112 -19.46 -13.90 -7.94
CA LEU A 112 -18.44 -12.86 -7.79
C LEU A 112 -17.91 -12.77 -6.35
N ASN A 113 -18.79 -12.80 -5.36
CA ASN A 113 -18.42 -12.74 -3.95
C ASN A 113 -17.54 -13.92 -3.54
N LYS A 114 -17.80 -15.13 -4.06
CA LYS A 114 -16.94 -16.30 -3.80
C LYS A 114 -15.54 -16.14 -4.38
N ALA A 115 -15.41 -15.52 -5.56
CA ALA A 115 -14.10 -15.23 -6.14
C ALA A 115 -13.36 -14.18 -5.31
N LEU A 116 -14.02 -13.05 -5.03
CA LEU A 116 -13.46 -11.96 -4.23
C LEU A 116 -13.07 -12.39 -2.81
N GLN A 117 -13.83 -13.29 -2.18
CA GLN A 117 -13.47 -13.84 -0.88
C GLN A 117 -12.09 -14.51 -0.91
N LYS A 118 -11.78 -15.29 -1.95
CA LYS A 118 -10.48 -15.95 -2.09
C LYS A 118 -9.36 -14.93 -2.26
N ASP A 119 -9.60 -13.89 -3.05
CA ASP A 119 -8.62 -12.82 -3.28
C ASP A 119 -8.35 -12.02 -2.01
N PHE A 120 -9.41 -11.66 -1.27
CA PHE A 120 -9.29 -10.97 0.02
C PHE A 120 -8.59 -11.82 1.06
N ASP A 121 -8.90 -13.11 1.16
CA ASP A 121 -8.21 -14.03 2.07
C ASP A 121 -6.72 -14.18 1.69
N SER A 122 -6.39 -14.13 0.39
CA SER A 122 -5.02 -14.17 -0.10
C SER A 122 -4.25 -12.90 0.26
N ILE A 123 -4.83 -11.72 0.02
CA ILE A 123 -4.24 -10.42 0.37
C ILE A 123 -4.07 -10.32 1.90
N GLN A 124 -5.07 -10.75 2.69
CA GLN A 124 -4.97 -10.77 4.14
C GLN A 124 -3.79 -11.63 4.61
N LYS A 125 -3.68 -12.87 4.11
CA LYS A 125 -2.57 -13.78 4.46
C LYS A 125 -1.21 -13.21 4.06
N PHE A 126 -1.14 -12.53 2.92
CA PHE A 126 0.06 -11.85 2.47
C PHE A 126 0.42 -10.71 3.44
N TRP A 127 -0.54 -9.86 3.78
CA TRP A 127 -0.37 -8.76 4.73
C TRP A 127 0.06 -9.24 6.12
N ASP A 128 -0.57 -10.28 6.66
CA ASP A 128 -0.22 -10.83 7.99
C ASP A 128 1.21 -11.35 8.05
N LYS A 129 1.71 -11.93 6.95
CA LYS A 129 3.10 -12.40 6.85
C LYS A 129 4.06 -11.24 6.65
N TYR A 130 3.69 -10.30 5.79
CA TYR A 130 4.54 -9.18 5.40
C TYR A 130 4.71 -8.18 6.55
N SER A 131 3.61 -7.76 7.20
CA SER A 131 3.64 -6.89 8.38
C SER A 131 4.53 -7.43 9.49
N LYS A 132 4.42 -8.73 9.81
CA LYS A 132 5.30 -9.39 10.80
C LYS A 132 6.77 -9.37 10.41
N ARG A 133 7.10 -9.45 9.11
CA ARG A 133 8.48 -9.35 8.64
C ARG A 133 8.98 -7.91 8.78
N VAL A 134 8.21 -6.93 8.31
CA VAL A 134 8.53 -5.50 8.42
C VAL A 134 8.81 -5.12 9.87
N THR A 135 7.94 -5.49 10.81
CA THR A 135 8.15 -5.18 12.24
C THR A 135 9.42 -5.82 12.81
N LYS A 136 9.77 -7.04 12.37
CA LYS A 136 11.02 -7.71 12.80
C LYS A 136 12.25 -7.02 12.23
N ASP A 137 12.21 -6.66 10.95
CA ASP A 137 13.32 -6.01 10.27
C ASP A 137 13.55 -4.60 10.81
N GLU A 138 12.48 -3.83 11.07
CA GLU A 138 12.56 -2.51 11.71
C GLU A 138 13.14 -2.61 13.12
N LYS A 139 12.74 -3.61 13.90
CA LYS A 139 13.31 -3.85 15.22
C LYS A 139 14.80 -4.18 15.13
N ALA A 140 15.18 -5.10 14.25
CA ALA A 140 16.59 -5.49 14.06
C ALA A 140 17.45 -4.31 13.60
N HIS A 141 16.92 -3.46 12.71
CA HIS A 141 17.59 -2.24 12.27
C HIS A 141 17.76 -1.24 13.43
N ASN A 142 16.72 -1.02 14.22
CA ASN A 142 16.78 -0.13 15.39
C ASN A 142 17.78 -0.63 16.45
N ASP A 143 17.81 -1.94 16.71
CA ASP A 143 18.77 -2.54 17.63
C ASP A 143 20.21 -2.35 17.11
N TYR A 144 20.46 -2.57 15.82
CA TYR A 144 21.75 -2.36 15.18
C TYR A 144 22.22 -0.90 15.25
N VAL A 145 21.33 0.06 14.93
CA VAL A 145 21.63 1.50 15.06
C VAL A 145 21.91 1.88 16.52
N GLY A 146 21.15 1.33 17.47
CA GLY A 146 21.37 1.54 18.90
C GLY A 146 22.74 1.04 19.37
N ASP A 147 23.19 -0.11 18.87
CA ASP A 147 24.52 -0.65 19.20
C ASP A 147 25.65 0.18 18.57
N LEU A 148 25.47 0.69 17.34
CA LEU A 148 26.39 1.65 16.73
C LEU A 148 26.49 2.94 17.55
N ASP A 149 25.38 3.50 18.02
CA ASP A 149 25.39 4.71 18.87
C ASP A 149 26.12 4.47 20.20
N LYS A 150 25.93 3.28 20.82
CA LYS A 150 26.70 2.89 22.03
C LYS A 150 28.20 2.80 21.73
N GLN A 151 28.59 2.19 20.61
CA GLN A 151 30.00 2.10 20.20
C GLN A 151 30.59 3.48 19.92
N LEU A 152 29.86 4.35 19.23
CA LEU A 152 30.26 5.72 18.94
C LEU A 152 30.48 6.52 20.24
N LYS A 153 29.55 6.43 21.19
CA LYS A 153 29.70 7.07 22.51
C LYS A 153 30.89 6.51 23.30
N LYS A 154 31.14 5.20 23.23
CA LYS A 154 32.29 4.57 23.89
C LYS A 154 33.60 5.05 23.27
N MET A 155 33.71 5.03 21.94
CA MET A 155 34.87 5.57 21.23
C MET A 155 35.09 7.05 21.51
N GLY A 156 34.03 7.86 21.56
CA GLY A 156 34.12 9.27 21.92
C GLY A 156 34.69 9.47 23.33
N LYS A 157 34.19 8.72 24.32
CA LYS A 157 34.71 8.76 25.70
C LYS A 157 36.17 8.28 25.78
N ASP A 158 36.53 7.23 25.06
CA ASP A 158 37.89 6.69 25.07
C ASP A 158 38.87 7.64 24.36
N TYR A 159 38.44 8.30 23.27
CA TYR A 159 39.20 9.34 22.58
C TYR A 159 39.40 10.57 23.46
N GLU A 160 38.36 11.05 24.15
CA GLU A 160 38.45 12.18 25.08
C GLU A 160 39.36 11.86 26.28
N LYS A 161 39.33 10.62 26.77
CA LYS A 161 40.24 10.15 27.82
C LYS A 161 41.69 10.06 27.33
N LYS A 162 41.93 9.53 26.12
CA LYS A 162 43.28 9.44 25.54
C LYS A 162 43.88 10.82 25.29
N THR A 163 43.12 11.71 24.68
CA THR A 163 43.56 13.10 24.43
C THR A 163 43.85 13.84 25.74
N LYS A 164 42.99 13.75 26.77
CA LYS A 164 43.30 14.33 28.10
C LYS A 164 44.55 13.73 28.76
N LYS A 165 44.84 12.44 28.52
CA LYS A 165 46.01 11.76 29.09
C LYS A 165 47.30 12.13 28.34
N GLU A 166 47.25 12.23 27.01
CA GLU A 166 48.36 12.72 26.17
C GLU A 166 48.67 14.20 26.44
N SER A 167 47.66 15.05 26.62
CA SER A 167 47.88 16.46 26.97
C SER A 167 48.58 16.62 28.34
N LYS A 168 48.22 15.80 29.34
CA LYS A 168 48.93 15.79 30.64
C LYS A 168 50.37 15.26 30.51
N SER A 169 50.55 14.14 29.81
CA SER A 169 51.87 13.54 29.56
C SER A 169 52.83 14.49 28.83
N SER A 170 52.32 15.23 27.85
CA SER A 170 53.10 16.20 27.06
C SER A 170 53.49 17.43 27.89
N LEU A 171 52.58 17.96 28.72
CA LEU A 171 52.85 19.06 29.65
C LEU A 171 53.89 18.70 30.72
N GLU A 172 53.86 17.47 31.21
CA GLU A 172 54.76 16.98 32.25
C GLU A 172 56.17 16.74 31.69
N SER A 173 56.27 16.20 30.47
CA SER A 173 57.55 16.04 29.75
C SER A 173 58.19 17.38 29.39
N HIS A 174 57.40 18.36 28.98
CA HIS A 174 57.88 19.73 28.71
C HIS A 174 58.40 20.42 29.97
N ASN A 175 57.74 20.23 31.12
CA ASN A 175 58.21 20.78 32.39
C ASN A 175 59.55 20.16 32.81
N VAL A 176 59.67 18.83 32.80
CA VAL A 176 60.91 18.13 33.19
C VAL A 176 62.09 18.57 32.31
N SER A 177 61.87 18.68 30.99
CA SER A 177 62.90 19.14 30.06
C SER A 177 63.33 20.59 30.34
N PHE A 178 62.38 21.47 30.68
CA PHE A 178 62.65 22.87 31.02
C PHE A 178 63.47 23.02 32.31
N TYR A 179 63.15 22.23 33.35
CA TYR A 179 63.93 22.22 34.59
C TYR A 179 65.33 21.63 34.39
N HIS A 180 65.46 20.58 33.59
CA HIS A 180 66.75 19.95 33.32
C HIS A 180 67.68 20.84 32.48
N LEU A 181 67.14 21.60 31.52
CA LEU A 181 67.87 22.61 30.76
C LEU A 181 68.32 23.78 31.64
N ASN A 182 67.46 24.26 32.54
CA ASN A 182 67.84 25.30 33.51
C ASN A 182 68.93 24.83 34.47
N TYR A 183 68.84 23.58 34.95
CA TYR A 183 69.86 23.02 35.85
C TYR A 183 71.22 22.91 35.15
N LEU A 184 71.25 22.45 33.90
CA LEU A 184 72.48 22.41 33.09
C LEU A 184 73.07 23.80 32.82
N LEU A 185 72.24 24.81 32.53
CA LEU A 185 72.68 26.19 32.33
C LEU A 185 73.30 26.79 33.60
N VAL A 186 72.73 26.51 34.78
CA VAL A 186 73.28 26.94 36.07
C VAL A 186 74.58 26.21 36.39
N PHE A 187 74.68 24.91 36.07
CA PHE A 187 75.88 24.11 36.33
C PHE A 187 77.08 24.47 35.43
N PHE A 188 76.85 24.96 34.22
CA PHE A 188 77.88 25.43 33.29
C PHE A 188 78.25 26.91 33.44
N SER A 189 77.60 27.64 34.36
CA SER A 189 77.87 29.08 34.61
C SER A 189 78.80 29.36 35.81
N TYR A 190 79.43 28.33 36.38
CA TYR A 190 80.47 28.43 37.42
C TYR A 190 81.76 27.75 36.94
#